data_AF-A0A849BR11-F1
#
_entry.id   AF-A0A849BR11-F1
#
_cell.length_a   1.000
_cell.length_b   1.000
_cell.length_c   1.000
_cell.angle_alpha   90.00
_cell.angle_beta   90.00
_cell.angle_gamma   90.00
#
_symmetry.space_group_name_H-M   'P 1'
#
loop_
_entity.id
_entity.type
_entity.pdbx_description
1 polymer ?
#
loop_
_entity_poly.entity_id
_entity_poly.type
_entity_poly.pdbx_seq_one_letter_code
_entity_poly.pdbx_strand_id
1 'polypeptide(L)'
;MALAAAVLTAAVTLTPVGEGWAWGAPREELRWYLAGLDHPGTLVQLLGNLLLLAPLALAVHRLEGRVARPRVLVALALATAASIELLQLVLPLGRVVSPLDATLNATGAVLAVVVAEALATAARPGRRPARTARARAA
;
A
#
# COMPACT_ATOMS: atom_id res chain seq x y z
N MET A 1 -13.45 -9.53 1.69
CA MET A 1 -11.99 -9.25 1.80
C MET A 1 -11.67 -7.77 1.96
N ALA A 2 -12.07 -6.88 1.05
CA ALA A 2 -11.74 -5.45 1.17
C ALA A 2 -12.29 -4.80 2.45
N LEU A 3 -13.53 -5.09 2.83
CA LEU A 3 -14.09 -4.61 4.10
C LEU A 3 -13.27 -5.08 5.31
N ALA A 4 -12.92 -6.36 5.36
CA ALA A 4 -12.10 -6.91 6.45
C ALA A 4 -10.72 -6.24 6.51
N ALA A 5 -10.08 -6.02 5.35
CA ALA A 5 -8.79 -5.31 5.29
C ALA A 5 -8.92 -3.85 5.73
N ALA A 6 -10.00 -3.16 5.37
CA ALA A 6 -10.27 -1.80 5.82
C ALA A 6 -10.49 -1.74 7.34
N VAL A 7 -11.29 -2.66 7.89
CA VAL A 7 -11.52 -2.75 9.35
C VAL A 7 -10.22 -3.05 10.09
N LEU A 8 -9.41 -3.98 9.60
CA LEU A 8 -8.11 -4.30 10.21
C LEU A 8 -7.15 -3.10 10.15
N THR A 9 -7.10 -2.40 9.01
CA THR A 9 -6.29 -1.18 8.86
C THR A 9 -6.73 -0.12 9.84
N ALA A 10 -8.04 0.13 9.94
CA ALA A 10 -8.61 1.08 10.89
C ALA A 10 -8.29 0.69 12.34
N ALA A 11 -8.44 -0.59 12.70
CA ALA A 11 -8.09 -1.06 14.05
C ALA A 11 -6.59 -0.83 14.35
N VAL A 12 -5.70 -1.23 13.44
CA VAL A 12 -4.24 -1.08 13.65
C VAL A 12 -3.83 0.39 13.78
N THR A 13 -4.48 1.31 13.07
CA THR A 13 -4.08 2.72 12.98
C THR A 13 -4.82 3.65 13.92
N LEU A 14 -6.06 3.31 14.29
CA LEU A 14 -6.95 4.16 15.07
C LEU A 14 -7.18 3.64 16.50
N THR A 15 -6.61 2.49 16.89
CA THR A 15 -6.55 2.10 18.30
C THR A 15 -5.58 3.03 19.06
N PRO A 16 -6.03 3.67 20.15
CA PRO A 16 -5.19 4.52 20.99
C PRO A 16 -3.99 3.75 21.56
N VAL A 17 -2.83 4.40 21.62
CA VAL A 17 -1.61 3.88 22.26
C VAL A 17 -1.09 4.78 23.37
N GLY A 18 -1.76 5.91 23.59
CA GLY A 18 -1.47 6.90 24.63
C GLY A 18 -2.45 8.07 24.53
N GLU A 19 -2.06 9.21 25.08
CA GLU A 19 -2.83 10.46 25.04
C GLU A 19 -2.09 11.55 24.27
N GLY A 20 -2.85 12.51 23.74
CA GLY A 20 -2.30 13.73 23.14
C GLY A 20 -1.83 13.57 21.70
N TRP A 21 -0.93 14.47 21.32
CA TRP A 21 -0.56 14.79 19.94
C TRP A 21 0.95 14.81 19.76
N ALA A 22 1.45 14.10 18.76
CA ALA A 22 2.85 14.21 18.33
C ALA A 22 2.92 14.45 16.82
N TRP A 23 3.85 15.30 16.41
CA TRP A 23 4.06 15.63 15.00
C TRP A 23 5.44 15.18 14.53
N GLY A 24 5.46 14.44 13.44
CA GLY A 24 6.64 14.00 12.75
C GLY A 24 7.20 15.06 11.81
N ALA A 25 8.33 15.68 12.15
CA ALA A 25 9.00 16.60 11.23
C ALA A 25 9.59 15.81 10.05
N PRO A 26 9.10 15.99 8.79
CA PRO A 26 9.41 15.05 7.70
C PRO A 26 10.91 14.92 7.39
N ARG A 27 11.66 16.02 7.55
CA ARG A 27 13.11 16.02 7.32
C ARG A 27 13.87 15.26 8.40
N GLU A 28 13.40 15.28 9.64
CA GLU A 28 14.03 14.57 10.76
C GLU A 28 13.74 13.09 10.69
N GLU A 29 12.48 12.72 10.40
CA GLU A 29 12.09 11.33 10.18
C GLU A 29 12.82 10.70 9.01
N LEU A 30 12.96 11.42 7.89
CA LEU A 30 13.71 10.93 6.74
C LEU A 30 15.17 10.67 7.11
N ARG A 31 15.82 11.57 7.85
CA ARG A 31 17.19 11.34 8.33
C ARG A 31 17.26 10.15 9.28
N TRP A 32 16.27 9.99 10.17
CA TRP A 32 16.19 8.87 11.10
C TRP A 32 16.08 7.54 10.36
N TYR A 33 15.20 7.44 9.36
CA TYR A 33 15.10 6.23 8.53
C TYR A 33 16.40 5.90 7.82
N LEU A 34 17.04 6.90 7.19
CA LEU A 34 18.29 6.71 6.45
C LEU A 34 19.46 6.31 7.35
N ALA A 35 19.52 6.87 8.56
CA ALA A 35 20.58 6.58 9.52
C ALA A 35 20.37 5.25 10.26
N GLY A 36 19.15 4.74 10.34
CA GLY A 36 18.80 3.57 11.15
C GLY A 36 18.54 2.28 10.36
N LEU A 37 18.95 2.17 9.10
CA LEU A 37 18.65 0.98 8.28
C LEU A 37 19.27 -0.34 8.81
N ASP A 38 20.25 -0.25 9.70
CA ASP A 38 20.86 -1.37 10.43
C ASP A 38 20.16 -1.67 11.77
N HIS A 39 19.23 -0.82 12.20
CA HIS A 39 18.49 -0.99 13.44
C HIS A 39 17.17 -1.74 13.22
N PRO A 40 16.92 -2.84 13.98
CA PRO A 40 15.69 -3.64 13.82
C PRO A 40 14.40 -2.83 13.99
N GLY A 41 14.37 -1.87 14.92
CA GLY A 41 13.18 -1.03 15.15
C GLY A 41 12.82 -0.17 13.95
N THR A 42 13.82 0.47 13.34
CA THR A 42 13.65 1.28 12.12
C THR A 42 13.17 0.43 10.95
N LEU A 43 13.73 -0.78 10.78
CA LEU A 43 13.28 -1.71 9.74
C LEU A 43 11.83 -2.17 9.96
N VAL A 44 11.46 -2.49 11.20
CA VAL A 44 10.07 -2.87 11.53
C VAL A 44 9.11 -1.74 11.19
N GLN A 45 9.45 -0.48 11.52
CA GLN A 45 8.58 0.65 11.21
C GLN A 45 8.51 0.93 9.71
N LEU A 46 9.64 0.88 9.00
CA LEU A 46 9.69 1.06 7.55
C LEU A 46 8.84 0.00 6.81
N LEU A 47 9.04 -1.27 7.15
CA LEU A 47 8.29 -2.38 6.58
C LEU A 47 6.82 -2.34 7.00
N GLY A 48 6.53 -1.98 8.25
CA GLY A 48 5.18 -1.81 8.76
C GLY A 48 4.40 -0.79 7.93
N ASN A 49 4.98 0.38 7.67
CA ASN A 49 4.36 1.41 6.85
C ASN A 49 4.19 0.93 5.40
N LEU A 50 5.23 0.38 4.78
CA LEU A 50 5.13 -0.15 3.41
C LEU A 50 4.09 -1.28 3.26
N LEU A 51 3.81 -2.05 4.31
CA LEU A 51 2.87 -3.17 4.24
C LEU A 51 1.46 -2.82 4.70
N LEU A 52 1.28 -1.72 5.45
CA LEU A 52 0.03 -1.39 6.12
C LEU A 52 -1.18 -1.37 5.18
N LEU A 53 -1.07 -0.67 4.04
CA LEU A 53 -2.18 -0.53 3.07
C LEU A 53 -2.17 -1.59 1.96
N ALA A 54 -1.14 -2.43 1.88
CA ALA A 54 -1.02 -3.42 0.81
C ALA A 54 -2.19 -4.43 0.75
N PRO A 55 -2.68 -5.01 1.88
CA PRO A 55 -3.82 -5.94 1.84
C PRO A 55 -5.11 -5.28 1.33
N LEU A 56 -5.37 -4.03 1.74
CA LEU A 56 -6.55 -3.28 1.31
C LEU A 56 -6.46 -2.97 -0.20
N ALA A 57 -5.32 -2.46 -0.65
CA ALA A 57 -5.09 -2.15 -2.06
C ALA A 57 -5.25 -3.38 -2.96
N LEU A 58 -4.68 -4.53 -2.57
CA LEU A 58 -4.84 -5.79 -3.29
C LEU A 58 -6.28 -6.29 -3.28
N ALA A 59 -7.00 -6.14 -2.16
CA ALA A 59 -8.40 -6.55 -2.08
C ALA A 59 -9.31 -5.69 -2.96
N VAL A 60 -9.12 -4.37 -2.97
CA VAL A 60 -9.85 -3.45 -3.85
C VAL A 60 -9.53 -3.74 -5.31
N HIS A 61 -8.25 -3.87 -5.66
CA HIS A 61 -7.81 -4.19 -7.02
C HIS A 61 -8.41 -5.50 -7.54
N ARG A 62 -8.52 -6.53 -6.70
CA ARG A 62 -9.18 -7.80 -7.07
C ARG A 62 -10.68 -7.66 -7.33
N LEU A 63 -11.37 -6.75 -6.66
CA LEU A 63 -12.82 -6.55 -6.81
C LEU A 63 -13.15 -5.73 -8.06
N GLU A 64 -12.35 -4.72 -8.37
CA GLU A 64 -12.55 -3.80 -9.51
C GLU A 64 -12.07 -4.39 -10.86
N GLY A 65 -11.37 -5.52 -10.85
CA GLY A 65 -10.80 -6.14 -12.05
C GLY A 65 -9.47 -5.50 -12.49
N ARG A 66 -9.05 -5.75 -13.75
CA ARG A 66 -7.75 -5.29 -14.26
C ARG A 66 -7.69 -3.75 -14.32
N VAL A 67 -7.13 -3.18 -13.25
CA VAL A 67 -6.55 -1.85 -13.10
C VAL A 67 -7.59 -0.72 -13.17
N ALA A 68 -8.01 -0.24 -11.99
CA ALA A 68 -8.24 1.18 -11.84
C ALA A 68 -6.98 1.91 -12.31
N ARG A 69 -7.09 2.76 -13.34
CA ARG A 69 -5.97 3.46 -14.03
C ARG A 69 -4.87 3.80 -13.02
N PRO A 70 -3.56 3.65 -13.32
CA PRO A 70 -2.49 3.85 -12.31
C PRO A 70 -2.61 5.14 -11.49
N ARG A 71 -3.10 6.22 -12.11
CA ARG A 71 -3.42 7.49 -11.44
C ARG A 71 -4.50 7.37 -10.36
N VAL A 72 -5.55 6.59 -10.61
CA VAL A 72 -6.63 6.31 -9.64
C VAL A 72 -6.08 5.49 -8.47
N LEU A 73 -5.27 4.47 -8.72
CA LEU A 73 -4.63 3.70 -7.65
C LEU A 73 -3.78 4.61 -6.74
N VAL A 74 -2.91 5.43 -7.33
CA VAL A 74 -2.09 6.39 -6.59
C VAL A 74 -2.97 7.37 -5.81
N ALA A 75 -4.00 7.94 -6.44
CA ALA A 75 -4.89 8.89 -5.78
C ALA A 75 -5.65 8.25 -4.59
N LEU A 76 -6.18 7.04 -4.76
CA LEU A 76 -6.86 6.32 -3.68
C LEU A 76 -5.90 5.97 -2.55
N ALA A 77 -4.69 5.49 -2.86
CA ALA A 77 -3.68 5.15 -1.86
C ALA A 77 -3.27 6.37 -1.03
N LEU A 78 -3.01 7.51 -1.69
CA LEU A 78 -2.70 8.78 -1.02
C LEU A 78 -3.88 9.29 -0.20
N ALA A 79 -5.09 9.27 -0.75
CA ALA A 79 -6.29 9.73 -0.04
C ALA A 79 -6.55 8.88 1.21
N THR A 80 -6.43 7.56 1.13
CA THR A 80 -6.58 6.66 2.27
C THR A 80 -5.50 6.92 3.32
N ALA A 81 -4.22 7.00 2.93
CA ALA A 81 -3.12 7.26 3.86
C ALA A 81 -3.28 8.63 4.56
N ALA A 82 -3.59 9.68 3.80
CA ALA A 82 -3.84 11.01 4.36
C ALA A 82 -5.07 11.04 5.27
N SER A 83 -6.13 10.28 4.94
CA SER A 83 -7.32 10.18 5.80
C SER A 83 -6.99 9.55 7.15
N ILE A 84 -6.09 8.55 7.17
CA ILE A 84 -5.60 7.95 8.42
C ILE A 84 -4.86 9.00 9.25
N GLU A 85 -3.91 9.74 8.67
CA GLU A 85 -3.17 10.81 9.36
C GLU A 85 -4.08 11.92 9.86
N LEU A 86 -5.08 12.32 9.08
CA LEU A 86 -6.04 13.35 9.47
C LEU A 86 -6.95 12.87 10.61
N LEU A 87 -7.43 11.63 10.55
CA LEU A 87 -8.16 11.03 11.66
C LEU A 87 -7.27 10.91 12.88
N GLN A 88 -6.02 10.50 12.69
CA GLN A 88 -5.04 10.45 13.73
C GLN A 88 -4.82 11.82 14.31
N LEU A 89 -4.78 12.93 13.53
CA LEU A 89 -4.65 14.36 13.90
C LEU A 89 -5.88 14.98 14.58
N VAL A 90 -7.07 14.38 14.42
CA VAL A 90 -8.30 14.85 15.07
C VAL A 90 -8.62 14.04 16.33
N LEU A 91 -8.29 12.75 16.36
CA LEU A 91 -8.45 11.86 17.50
C LEU A 91 -7.14 11.80 18.31
N PRO A 92 -7.05 12.29 19.56
CA PRO A 92 -5.79 12.32 20.32
C PRO A 92 -5.35 10.92 20.78
N LEU A 93 -4.93 10.09 19.84
CA LEU A 93 -4.67 8.65 20.01
C LEU A 93 -3.31 8.35 20.64
N GLY A 94 -2.54 9.38 21.00
CA GLY A 94 -1.14 9.24 21.42
C GLY A 94 -0.23 8.73 20.30
N ARG A 95 -0.62 8.95 19.04
CA ARG A 95 0.14 8.56 17.86
C ARG A 95 0.83 9.76 17.23
N VAL A 96 1.96 9.50 16.58
CA VAL A 96 2.66 10.50 15.77
C VAL A 96 1.92 10.64 14.44
N VAL A 97 1.57 11.88 14.09
CA VAL A 97 1.09 12.24 12.76
C VAL A 97 2.32 12.51 11.88
N SER A 98 2.51 11.70 10.84
CA SER A 98 3.67 11.73 9.95
C SER A 98 3.27 11.72 8.47
N PRO A 99 3.48 12.83 7.75
CA PRO A 99 3.34 12.85 6.29
C PRO A 99 4.25 11.85 5.56
N LEU A 100 5.40 11.51 6.15
CA LEU A 100 6.33 10.55 5.57
C LEU A 100 5.76 9.12 5.68
N ASP A 101 5.19 8.76 6.82
CA ASP A 101 4.56 7.46 7.04
C ASP A 101 3.35 7.28 6.11
N ALA A 102 2.52 8.30 5.93
CA ALA A 102 1.46 8.28 4.92
C ALA A 102 1.99 8.05 3.50
N THR A 103 3.12 8.66 3.15
CA THR A 103 3.75 8.47 1.84
C THR A 103 4.28 7.05 1.66
N LEU A 104 4.87 6.47 2.71
CA LEU A 104 5.32 5.07 2.73
C LEU A 104 4.13 4.10 2.60
N ASN A 105 3.05 4.33 3.34
CA ASN A 105 1.80 3.57 3.28
C ASN A 105 1.23 3.54 1.85
N ALA A 106 1.13 4.72 1.21
CA ALA A 106 0.64 4.84 -0.15
C ALA A 106 1.58 4.18 -1.17
N THR A 107 2.90 4.33 -1.01
CA THR A 107 3.91 3.71 -1.86
C THR A 107 3.80 2.19 -1.80
N GLY A 108 3.70 1.64 -0.60
CA GLY A 108 3.50 0.22 -0.34
C GLY A 108 2.27 -0.37 -1.03
N ALA A 109 1.13 0.32 -0.91
CA ALA A 109 -0.11 -0.05 -1.61
C ALA A 109 0.06 -0.12 -3.13
N VAL A 110 0.70 0.89 -3.73
CA VAL A 110 0.94 0.95 -5.18
C VAL A 110 1.86 -0.18 -5.62
N LEU A 111 2.99 -0.37 -4.92
CA LEU A 111 3.96 -1.42 -5.23
C LEU A 111 3.33 -2.82 -5.14
N ALA A 112 2.51 -3.09 -4.13
CA ALA A 112 1.85 -4.38 -3.97
C ALA A 112 0.98 -4.73 -5.19
N VAL A 113 0.18 -3.78 -5.70
CA VAL A 113 -0.66 -3.99 -6.89
C VAL A 113 0.19 -4.14 -8.15
N VAL A 114 1.23 -3.31 -8.33
CA VAL A 114 2.14 -3.40 -9.49
C VAL A 114 2.84 -4.76 -9.54
N VAL A 115 3.37 -5.23 -8.41
CA VAL A 115 4.01 -6.54 -8.30
C VAL A 115 3.01 -7.65 -8.58
N ALA A 116 1.80 -7.58 -8.02
CA ALA A 116 0.75 -8.57 -8.27
C ALA A 116 0.37 -8.67 -9.76
N GLU A 117 0.24 -7.53 -10.46
CA GLU A 117 -0.04 -7.50 -11.90
C GLU A 117 1.13 -8.01 -12.75
N ALA A 118 2.37 -7.69 -12.37
CA ALA A 118 3.57 -8.19 -13.05
C ALA A 118 3.65 -9.72 -12.95
N LEU A 119 3.45 -10.27 -11.75
CA LEU A 119 3.42 -11.71 -11.51
C LEU A 119 2.25 -12.38 -12.26
N ALA A 120 1.05 -11.79 -12.22
CA ALA A 120 -0.11 -12.31 -12.93
C ALA A 120 0.07 -12.28 -14.45
N THR A 121 0.86 -11.35 -14.99
CA THR A 121 1.18 -11.26 -16.41
C THR A 121 2.23 -12.31 -16.81
N ALA A 122 3.27 -12.48 -16.01
CA ALA A 122 4.29 -13.51 -16.22
C ALA A 122 3.72 -14.94 -16.15
N ALA A 123 2.71 -15.16 -15.30
CA ALA A 123 2.08 -16.46 -15.13
C ALA A 123 1.09 -16.86 -16.24
N ARG A 124 0.77 -15.97 -17.19
CA ARG A 124 -0.14 -16.32 -18.31
C ARG A 124 0.61 -17.24 -19.28
N PRO A 125 0.19 -18.51 -19.44
CA PRO A 125 0.79 -19.38 -20.45
C PRO A 125 0.68 -18.70 -21.80
N GLY A 126 1.80 -18.58 -22.52
CA GLY A 126 1.83 -17.96 -23.83
C GLY A 126 0.70 -18.53 -24.67
N ARG A 127 -0.21 -17.66 -25.14
CA ARG A 127 -1.12 -18.01 -26.23
C ARG A 127 -0.22 -18.48 -27.36
N ARG A 128 -0.01 -19.80 -27.49
CA ARG A 128 0.62 -20.39 -28.66
C ARG A 128 -0.12 -19.77 -29.83
N PRO A 129 0.56 -19.09 -30.77
CA PRO A 129 -0.10 -18.66 -31.98
C PRO A 129 -0.72 -19.91 -32.56
N ALA A 130 -2.05 -19.92 -32.68
CA ALA A 130 -2.73 -20.96 -33.42
C ALA A 130 -2.10 -20.90 -34.81
N ARG A 131 -1.19 -21.85 -35.09
CA ARG A 131 -0.62 -22.03 -36.42
C ARG A 131 -1.81 -22.33 -37.32
N THR A 132 -2.29 -21.27 -37.96
CA THR A 132 -3.02 -21.33 -39.21
C THR A 132 -2.30 -22.27 -40.15
N ALA A 133 -2.95 -23.37 -40.50
CA ALA A 133 -2.87 -24.09 -41.78
C ALA A 133 -3.59 -25.44 -41.56
N ARG A 134 -4.82 -25.67 -42.03
CA ARG A 134 -5.35 -25.33 -43.36
C ARG A 134 -4.35 -25.63 -44.50
N ALA A 135 -3.53 -26.67 -44.31
CA ALA A 135 -2.65 -27.27 -45.32
C ALA A 135 -2.93 -28.78 -45.52
N ARG A 136 -4.20 -29.19 -45.45
CA ARG A 136 -4.65 -30.55 -45.86
C ARG A 136 -5.95 -30.51 -46.66
N ALA A 137 -6.12 -29.49 -47.50
CA ALA A 137 -7.13 -29.46 -48.53
C ALA A 137 -6.46 -28.93 -49.81
N ALA A 138 -5.58 -29.75 -50.38
CA ALA A 138 -5.03 -29.63 -51.71
C ALA A 138 -4.79 -31.06 -52.22
#